data_AF-A0A9P8FDB4-F1
#
_entry.id   AF-A0A9P8FDB4-F1
#
_cell.length_a   1.000
_cell.length_b   1.000
_cell.length_c   1.000
_cell.angle_alpha   90.00
_cell.angle_beta   90.00
_cell.angle_gamma   90.00
#
_symmetry.space_group_name_H-M   'P 1'
#
loop_
_entity.id
_entity.type
_entity.pdbx_description
1 polymer ?
#
loop_
_entity_poly.entity_id
_entity_poly.type
_entity_poly.pdbx_seq_one_letter_code
_entity_poly.pdbx_strand_id
1 'polypeptide(L)' 'RDKLGYKTGGHEWAEIEVQATEQSGHEGKVHPGPRAFFGADVVSDGTSVVIWAGDNARGEKEADGWLIHFE' A
#
# COMPACT_ATOMS: atom_id res chain seq x y z
N ARG A 1 -8.03 0.49 12.84
CA ARG A 1 -9.17 -0.45 12.85
C ARG A 1 -10.46 0.26 13.23
N ASP A 2 -10.70 0.57 14.50
CA ASP A 2 -11.97 1.18 14.95
C ASP A 2 -12.16 2.63 14.45
N LYS A 3 -11.06 3.31 14.10
CA LYS A 3 -11.08 4.65 13.49
C LYS A 3 -11.62 4.70 12.05
N LEU A 4 -11.70 3.57 11.34
CA LEU A 4 -12.15 3.53 9.94
C LEU A 4 -13.63 3.12 9.79
N GLY A 5 -14.32 2.76 10.87
CA GLY A 5 -15.75 2.41 10.83
C GLY A 5 -16.09 1.07 10.18
N TYR A 6 -15.12 0.32 9.66
CA TYR A 6 -15.34 -0.98 9.02
C TYR A 6 -15.33 -2.13 10.04
N LYS A 7 -16.31 -3.05 9.91
CA LYS A 7 -16.27 -4.34 10.61
C LYS A 7 -15.18 -5.19 9.96
N THR A 8 -14.12 -5.48 10.70
CA THR A 8 -13.04 -6.36 10.23
C THR A 8 -13.17 -7.73 10.88
N GLY A 9 -13.00 -8.80 10.10
CA GLY A 9 -13.09 -10.19 10.56
C GLY A 9 -14.35 -10.86 10.03
N GLY A 10 -14.18 -11.84 9.14
CA GLY A 10 -15.28 -12.53 8.46
C GLY A 10 -15.09 -12.78 6.96
N HIS A 11 -13.92 -12.48 6.37
CA HIS A 11 -13.71 -12.48 4.92
C HIS A 11 -14.55 -11.42 4.17
N GLU A 12 -14.85 -10.30 4.83
CA GLU A 12 -15.53 -9.17 4.19
C GLU A 12 -14.52 -8.21 3.57
N TRP A 13 -14.81 -7.75 2.35
CA TRP A 13 -14.03 -6.74 1.64
C TRP A 13 -14.69 -5.36 1.82
N ALA A 14 -13.88 -4.33 2.01
CA ALA A 14 -14.32 -2.94 1.99
C ALA A 14 -13.51 -2.16 0.95
N GLU A 15 -14.18 -1.33 0.18
CA GLU A 15 -13.54 -0.41 -0.75
C GLU A 15 -12.94 0.75 0.05
N ILE A 16 -11.68 1.06 -0.22
CA ILE A 16 -10.99 2.23 0.35
C ILE A 16 -10.66 3.14 -0.81
N GLU A 17 -11.30 4.31 -0.84
CA GLU A 17 -10.93 5.40 -1.74
C GLU A 17 -9.78 6.18 -1.13
N VAL A 18 -8.59 6.10 -1.73
CA VAL A 18 -7.44 6.89 -1.31
C VAL A 18 -7.61 8.30 -1.88
N GLN A 19 -7.94 9.24 -1.01
CA GLN A 19 -8.03 10.65 -1.38
C GLN A 19 -6.61 11.15 -1.71
N ALA A 20 -6.39 11.63 -2.93
CA ALA A 20 -5.09 12.14 -3.34
C ALA A 20 -4.77 13.45 -2.61
N THR A 21 -3.87 13.40 -1.64
CA THR A 21 -3.18 14.59 -1.12
C THR A 21 -2.17 15.07 -2.15
N GLU A 22 -1.92 16.39 -2.22
CA GLU A 22 -0.92 16.94 -3.12
C GLU A 22 0.43 16.23 -2.94
N GLN A 23 0.89 15.55 -4.00
CA GLN A 23 2.12 14.78 -3.98
C GLN A 23 3.28 15.70 -4.35
N SER A 24 4.20 15.94 -3.41
CA SER A 24 5.50 16.53 -3.72
C SER A 24 6.30 15.53 -4.55
N GLY A 25 6.69 15.92 -5.76
CA GLY A 25 7.38 15.05 -6.70
C GLY A 25 8.69 14.51 -6.13
N HIS A 26 8.87 13.19 -6.18
CA HIS A 26 10.10 12.49 -5.84
C HIS A 26 10.68 11.75 -7.06
N GLU A 27 12.00 11.61 -7.14
CA GLU A 27 12.65 10.78 -8.17
C GLU A 27 12.20 9.31 -8.02
N GLY A 28 11.46 8.80 -9.00
CA GLY A 28 10.95 7.42 -9.01
C GLY A 28 9.51 7.30 -9.53
N LYS A 29 8.91 6.11 -9.42
CA LYS A 29 7.48 5.92 -9.69
C LYS A 29 6.67 6.68 -8.63
N VAL A 30 5.74 7.53 -9.08
CA VAL A 30 4.92 8.45 -8.26
C VAL A 30 4.12 7.75 -7.15
N HIS A 31 3.70 6.50 -7.35
CA HIS A 31 2.92 5.74 -6.39
C HIS A 31 2.98 4.23 -6.69
N PRO A 32 2.50 3.38 -5.76
CA PRO A 32 2.49 1.94 -5.94
C PRO A 32 1.78 1.37 -7.19
N GLY A 33 0.88 2.16 -7.76
CA GLY A 33 -0.21 1.63 -8.57
C GLY A 33 -1.15 0.71 -7.78
N PRO A 34 -2.26 0.26 -8.39
CA PRO A 34 -3.06 -0.83 -7.83
C PRO A 34 -2.23 -2.12 -7.74
N ARG A 35 -2.14 -2.71 -6.54
CA ARG A 35 -1.38 -3.95 -6.30
C ARG A 35 -2.07 -4.88 -5.31
N ALA A 36 -1.90 -6.18 -5.53
CA ALA A 36 -2.27 -7.24 -4.60
C ALA A 36 -1.17 -8.32 -4.54
N PHE A 37 -1.28 -9.27 -3.61
CA PHE A 37 -0.36 -10.43 -3.49
C PHE A 37 1.13 -10.05 -3.35
N PHE A 38 1.43 -8.89 -2.78
CA PHE A 38 2.79 -8.44 -2.48
C PHE A 38 3.27 -8.93 -1.11
N GLY A 39 4.58 -8.99 -0.92
CA GLY A 39 5.17 -9.14 0.41
C GLY A 39 5.22 -7.80 1.13
N ALA A 40 5.01 -7.80 2.46
CA ALA A 40 5.11 -6.59 3.27
C ALA A 40 5.70 -6.91 4.65
N ASP A 41 6.43 -5.94 5.21
CA ASP A 41 6.93 -6.00 6.59
C ASP A 41 7.07 -4.58 7.19
N VAL A 42 7.11 -4.50 8.51
CA VAL A 42 7.38 -3.26 9.24
C VAL A 42 8.89 -3.08 9.36
N VAL A 43 9.37 -1.88 9.03
CA VAL A 43 10.80 -1.56 9.13
C VAL A 43 11.19 -1.38 10.60
N SER A 44 12.48 -1.55 10.91
CA SER A 44 13.00 -1.47 12.28
C SER A 44 12.78 -0.11 12.98
N ASP A 45 12.47 0.94 12.24
CA ASP A 45 12.12 2.26 12.80
C ASP A 45 10.73 2.29 13.45
N GLY A 46 9.88 1.29 13.19
CA GLY A 46 8.53 1.17 13.73
C GLY A 46 7.52 2.17 13.14
N THR A 47 7.95 3.06 12.23
CA THR A 47 7.13 4.12 11.62
C THR A 47 6.99 3.94 10.12
N SER A 48 7.55 2.85 9.58
CA SER A 48 7.61 2.64 8.14
C SER A 48 7.27 1.20 7.76
N VAL A 49 6.73 1.04 6.56
CA VAL A 49 6.39 -0.27 5.98
C VAL A 49 7.10 -0.42 4.65
N VAL A 50 7.70 -1.59 4.43
CA VAL A 50 8.19 -1.99 3.11
C VAL A 50 7.14 -2.85 2.42
N ILE A 51 6.92 -2.61 1.14
CA ILE A 51 6.16 -3.49 0.24
C ILE A 51 7.04 -3.91 -0.94
N TRP A 52 6.92 -5.15 -1.38
CA TRP A 52 7.73 -5.70 -2.48
C TRP A 52 6.92 -6.60 -3.40
N ALA A 53 7.14 -6.45 -4.71
CA ALA A 53 6.52 -7.21 -5.79
C ALA A 53 4.97 -7.07 -5.81
N GLY A 54 4.28 -8.14 -6.21
CA GLY A 54 2.82 -8.23 -6.30
C GLY A 54 2.31 -8.29 -7.73
N ASP A 55 0.98 -8.33 -7.84
CA ASP A 55 0.24 -8.39 -9.10
C ASP A 55 -0.43 -7.03 -9.32
N ASN A 56 -0.24 -6.44 -10.49
CA ASN A 56 -0.91 -5.20 -10.86
C ASN A 56 -2.34 -5.45 -11.38
N ALA A 57 -3.09 -4.38 -11.67
CA ALA A 57 -4.47 -4.48 -12.17
C ALA A 57 -4.63 -5.23 -13.51
N ARG A 58 -3.54 -5.46 -14.25
CA ARG A 58 -3.52 -6.27 -15.48
C ARG A 58 -3.21 -7.75 -15.23
N GLY A 59 -2.98 -8.14 -13.98
CA GLY A 59 -2.54 -9.49 -13.61
C GLY A 59 -1.06 -9.74 -13.91
N GLU A 60 -0.28 -8.70 -14.20
CA GLU A 60 1.15 -8.80 -14.46
C GLU A 60 1.93 -8.77 -13.14
N LYS A 61 3.06 -9.48 -13.10
CA LYS A 61 3.96 -9.50 -11.94
C LYS A 61 4.84 -8.25 -11.91
N GLU A 62 4.87 -7.59 -10.77
CA GLU A 62 5.77 -6.48 -10.49
C GLU A 62 6.99 -6.98 -9.70
N ALA A 63 8.15 -6.37 -9.93
CA ALA A 63 9.44 -6.79 -9.34
C ALA A 63 10.14 -5.68 -8.53
N ASP A 64 9.48 -4.55 -8.37
CA ASP A 64 9.91 -3.38 -7.59
C ASP A 64 9.20 -3.34 -6.22
N GLY A 65 9.54 -2.34 -5.41
CA GLY A 65 8.96 -2.13 -4.09
C GLY A 65 8.99 -0.68 -3.65
N TRP A 66 8.34 -0.40 -2.53
CA TRP A 66 8.30 0.91 -1.89
C TRP A 66 8.61 0.80 -0.40
N LEU A 67 9.25 1.85 0.10
CA LEU A 67 9.31 2.17 1.52
C LEU A 67 8.33 3.31 1.78
N ILE A 68 7.35 3.07 2.64
CA ILE A 68 6.30 4.04 2.98
C ILE A 68 6.54 4.49 4.42
N HIS A 69 6.79 5.78 4.60
CA HIS A 69 6.96 6.41 5.91
C HIS A 69 5.64 7.00 6.39
N PHE A 70 5.28 6.77 7.65
CA PHE A 70 4.14 7.40 8.32
C PHE A 70 4.64 8.51 9.25
N GLU A 71 4.08 9.71 9.10
CA GLU A 71 4.24 10.84 10.03
C GLU A 71 3.19 10.80 11.15
#